data_AF-N1MIY2-F1
#
_entry.id   AF-N1MIY2-F1
#
_cell.length_a   1.000
_cell.length_b   1.000
_cell.length_c   1.000
_cell.angle_alpha   90.00
_cell.angle_beta   90.00
_cell.angle_gamma   90.00
#
_symmetry.space_group_name_H-M   'P 1'
#
loop_
_entity.id
_entity.type
_entity.pdbx_description
1 polymer ?
#
loop_
_entity_poly.entity_id
_entity_poly.type
_entity_poly.pdbx_seq_one_letter_code
_entity_poly.pdbx_strand_id
1 'polypeptide(L)'
;MTAVSECTQGFSHRLQPLTMCEYDVDCTEVADLRDEDGRKQHGVELADLACGWMTCLRDRREAPSWLVADKLRKEDFCGILVPSFAPGAPASHHNLVLWRWGPDLPHKVAVYDPSGRLPKDQTSWT
;
A
#
# COMPACT_ATOMS: atom_id res chain seq x y z
N MET A 1 -4.74 8.19 11.62
CA MET A 1 -5.01 6.85 11.07
C MET A 1 -4.57 6.86 9.60
N THR A 2 -3.51 6.12 9.25
CA THR A 2 -2.89 6.18 7.92
C THR A 2 -3.89 5.91 6.79
N ALA A 3 -4.67 4.83 6.88
CA ALA A 3 -5.63 4.44 5.85
C ALA A 3 -6.65 5.55 5.51
N VAL A 4 -7.12 6.30 6.51
CA VAL A 4 -8.04 7.43 6.30
C VAL A 4 -7.35 8.62 5.63
N SER A 5 -6.13 8.95 6.06
CA SER A 5 -5.35 10.02 5.43
C SER A 5 -5.03 9.72 3.97
N GLU A 6 -4.67 8.48 3.67
CA GLU A 6 -4.37 8.01 2.31
C GLU A 6 -5.63 8.00 1.42
N CYS A 7 -6.76 7.43 1.89
CA CYS A 7 -7.97 7.37 1.07
C CYS A 7 -8.63 8.74 0.84
N THR A 8 -8.30 9.74 1.66
CA THR A 8 -8.74 11.13 1.49
C THR A 8 -7.70 12.02 0.79
N GLN A 9 -6.51 11.50 0.48
CA GLN A 9 -5.46 12.29 -0.15
C GLN A 9 -5.93 12.83 -1.51
N GLY A 10 -5.86 14.15 -1.68
CA GLY A 10 -6.33 14.81 -2.91
C GLY A 10 -7.84 15.04 -2.99
N PHE A 11 -8.61 14.57 -2.01
CA PHE A 11 -10.05 14.80 -1.90
C PHE A 11 -10.39 15.41 -0.55
N SER A 12 -10.32 16.73 -0.47
CA SER A 12 -11.03 17.46 0.57
C SER A 12 -12.53 17.21 0.35
N HIS A 13 -13.16 16.46 1.27
CA HIS A 13 -14.62 16.38 1.47
C HIS A 13 -15.43 15.24 0.81
N ARG A 14 -14.86 14.11 0.34
CA ARG A 14 -15.70 12.95 -0.04
C ARG A 14 -15.18 11.61 0.47
N LEU A 15 -15.90 11.03 1.43
CA LEU A 15 -15.80 9.61 1.80
C LEU A 15 -17.19 8.98 1.73
N GLN A 16 -17.87 9.09 0.59
CA GLN A 16 -19.27 8.64 0.50
C GLN A 16 -19.64 8.05 -0.87
N PRO A 17 -20.10 6.78 -0.92
CA PRO A 17 -19.96 5.75 0.13
C PRO A 17 -18.51 5.26 0.27
N LEU A 18 -18.05 4.95 1.50
CA LEU A 18 -16.76 4.30 1.77
C LEU A 18 -16.97 3.15 2.77
N THR A 19 -16.36 1.99 2.49
CA THR A 19 -16.26 0.88 3.44
C THR A 19 -14.81 0.76 3.91
N MET A 20 -14.61 0.78 5.23
CA MET A 20 -13.32 0.49 5.86
C MET A 20 -13.44 -0.85 6.57
N CYS A 21 -12.48 -1.75 6.35
CA CYS A 21 -12.39 -3.03 7.03
C CYS A 21 -10.94 -3.30 7.45
N GLU A 22 -10.80 -4.16 8.44
CA GLU A 22 -9.52 -4.64 8.92
C GLU A 22 -9.12 -5.90 8.16
N TYR A 23 -7.81 -6.11 8.00
CA TYR A 23 -7.27 -7.29 7.34
C TYR A 23 -6.22 -7.92 8.24
N ASP A 24 -6.31 -9.24 8.40
CA ASP A 24 -5.21 -10.07 8.85
C ASP A 24 -4.29 -10.34 7.66
N VAL A 25 -3.02 -9.94 7.79
CA VAL A 25 -2.01 -10.11 6.74
C VAL A 25 -0.86 -10.96 7.26
N ASP A 26 -0.58 -12.06 6.57
CA ASP A 26 0.53 -12.97 6.82
C ASP A 26 1.23 -13.25 5.49
N CYS A 27 2.14 -12.34 5.15
CA CYS A 27 2.93 -12.38 3.92
C CYS A 27 4.42 -12.49 4.24
N THR A 28 5.05 -13.50 3.65
CA THR A 28 6.52 -13.61 3.55
C THR A 28 7.05 -12.83 2.36
N GLU A 29 8.35 -12.53 2.33
CA GLU A 29 9.00 -11.82 1.22
C GLU A 29 8.38 -10.44 0.94
N VAL A 30 8.14 -9.64 1.99
CA VAL A 30 7.77 -8.23 1.87
C VAL A 30 9.03 -7.39 2.10
N ALA A 31 9.44 -6.60 1.11
CA ALA A 31 10.59 -5.72 1.24
C ALA A 31 10.26 -4.55 2.18
N ASP A 32 11.07 -4.36 3.23
CA ASP A 32 10.88 -3.26 4.18
C ASP A 32 11.70 -2.05 3.80
N LEU A 33 11.04 -0.98 3.36
CA LEU A 33 11.66 0.29 2.94
C LEU A 33 11.24 1.46 3.85
N ARG A 34 10.71 1.16 5.04
CA ARG A 34 10.24 2.17 5.99
C ARG A 34 11.38 3.02 6.54
N ASP A 35 12.52 2.41 6.80
CA ASP A 35 13.71 3.08 7.32
C ASP A 35 14.86 3.15 6.30
N GLU A 36 15.92 3.85 6.68
CA GLU A 36 17.07 4.10 5.81
C GLU A 36 17.86 2.82 5.54
N ASP A 37 17.92 1.90 6.50
CA ASP A 37 18.72 0.68 6.38
C ASP A 37 18.07 -0.30 5.41
N GLY A 38 16.75 -0.50 5.49
CA GLY A 38 15.98 -1.29 4.53
C GLY A 38 16.07 -0.70 3.11
N ARG A 39 15.94 0.63 3.00
CA ARG A 39 16.14 1.33 1.72
C ARG A 39 17.52 1.10 1.12
N LYS A 40 18.58 1.21 1.93
CA LYS A 40 19.96 0.94 1.49
C LYS A 40 20.16 -0.51 1.06
N GLN A 41 19.60 -1.47 1.79
CA GLN A 41 19.67 -2.90 1.44
C GLN A 41 19.08 -3.17 0.05
N HIS A 42 17.99 -2.49 -0.29
CA HIS A 42 17.34 -2.62 -1.58
C HIS A 42 17.85 -1.63 -2.64
N GLY A 43 18.82 -0.77 -2.32
CA GLY A 43 19.34 0.26 -3.23
C GLY A 43 18.25 1.21 -3.73
N VAL A 44 17.38 1.68 -2.81
CA VAL A 44 16.26 2.57 -3.09
C VAL A 44 16.49 3.88 -2.34
N GLU A 45 16.37 5.01 -3.03
CA GLU A 45 16.41 6.31 -2.36
C GLU A 45 15.01 6.71 -1.88
N LEU A 46 14.92 7.46 -0.76
CA LEU A 46 13.62 7.97 -0.29
C LEU A 46 12.93 8.85 -1.35
N ALA A 47 13.72 9.56 -2.16
CA ALA A 47 13.23 10.40 -3.25
C ALA A 47 12.57 9.59 -4.38
N ASP A 48 12.97 8.33 -4.59
CA ASP A 48 12.33 7.45 -5.57
C ASP A 48 10.90 7.12 -5.12
N LEU A 49 10.73 6.83 -3.83
CA LEU A 49 9.43 6.55 -3.22
C LEU A 49 8.55 7.82 -3.15
N ALA A 50 9.15 8.96 -2.84
CA ALA A 50 8.47 10.26 -2.71
C ALA A 50 8.15 10.94 -4.06
N CYS A 51 8.43 10.30 -5.19
CA CYS A 51 8.32 10.94 -6.50
C CYS A 51 6.87 11.34 -6.84
N GLY A 52 6.74 12.42 -7.61
CA GLY A 52 5.45 12.87 -8.16
C GLY A 52 4.97 11.95 -9.29
N TRP A 53 4.51 10.73 -8.96
CA TRP A 53 4.15 9.70 -9.93
C TRP A 53 3.14 10.20 -10.98
N MET A 54 2.17 11.02 -10.57
CA MET A 54 1.16 11.59 -11.47
C MET A 54 1.78 12.55 -12.49
N THR A 55 2.81 13.30 -12.09
CA THR A 55 3.58 14.15 -13.00
C THR A 55 4.39 13.31 -13.98
N CYS A 56 5.07 12.26 -13.53
CA CYS A 56 5.77 11.32 -14.41
C CYS A 56 4.82 10.75 -15.46
N LEU A 57 3.65 10.28 -15.04
CA LEU A 57 2.63 9.72 -15.93
C LEU A 57 2.14 10.74 -16.96
N ARG A 58 1.83 11.97 -16.53
CA ARG A 58 1.44 13.08 -17.42
C ARG A 58 2.51 13.37 -18.48
N ASP A 59 3.78 13.31 -18.07
CA ASP A 59 4.93 13.55 -18.94
C ASP A 59 5.33 12.29 -19.76
N ARG A 60 4.54 11.21 -19.71
CA ARG A 60 4.82 9.92 -20.37
C ARG A 60 6.16 9.29 -19.98
N ARG A 61 6.54 9.44 -18.71
CA ARG A 61 7.73 8.82 -18.11
C ARG A 61 7.30 7.81 -17.06
N GLU A 62 8.14 6.79 -16.85
CA GLU A 62 7.96 5.87 -15.73
C GLU A 62 8.25 6.59 -14.42
N ALA A 63 7.40 6.37 -13.41
CA ALA A 63 7.62 6.92 -12.09
C ALA A 63 8.72 6.12 -11.37
N PRO A 64 9.71 6.78 -10.73
CA PRO A 64 10.74 6.07 -9.95
C PRO A 64 10.18 5.05 -8.95
N SER A 65 9.07 5.36 -8.27
CA SER A 65 8.41 4.44 -7.33
C SER A 65 7.87 3.17 -8.01
N TRP A 66 7.47 3.24 -9.29
CA TRP A 66 7.05 2.07 -10.06
C TRP A 66 8.24 1.21 -10.46
N LEU A 67 9.36 1.83 -10.82
CA LEU A 67 10.61 1.11 -11.12
C LEU A 67 11.12 0.34 -9.89
N VAL A 68 10.98 0.92 -8.70
CA VAL A 68 11.28 0.22 -7.43
C VAL A 68 10.39 -1.02 -7.26
N ALA A 69 9.08 -0.89 -7.46
CA ALA A 69 8.16 -2.02 -7.36
C ALA A 69 8.47 -3.10 -8.41
N ASP A 70 8.78 -2.72 -9.65
CA ASP A 70 9.14 -3.65 -10.72
C ASP A 70 10.46 -4.37 -10.46
N LYS A 71 11.46 -3.68 -9.89
CA LYS A 71 12.71 -4.29 -9.44
C LYS A 71 12.43 -5.36 -8.39
N LEU A 72 11.72 -5.01 -7.32
CA LEU A 72 11.45 -5.92 -6.21
C LEU A 72 10.55 -7.11 -6.64
N ARG A 73 9.63 -6.88 -7.58
CA ARG A 73 8.85 -7.96 -8.19
C ARG A 73 9.72 -8.94 -8.99
N LYS A 74 10.78 -8.47 -9.67
CA LYS A 74 11.76 -9.34 -10.35
C LYS A 74 12.68 -10.07 -9.38
N GLU A 75 12.86 -9.55 -8.17
CA GLU A 75 13.59 -10.17 -7.06
C GLU A 75 12.70 -11.11 -6.21
N ASP A 76 11.49 -11.43 -6.69
CA ASP A 76 10.53 -12.37 -6.10
C ASP A 76 9.87 -11.92 -4.77
N PHE A 77 9.95 -10.64 -4.41
CA PHE A 77 9.14 -10.09 -3.32
C PHE A 77 7.63 -10.17 -3.66
N CYS A 78 6.76 -10.27 -2.65
CA CYS A 78 5.30 -10.24 -2.82
C CYS A 78 4.70 -8.83 -2.64
N GLY A 79 5.48 -7.92 -2.05
CA GLY A 79 5.08 -6.54 -1.81
C GLY A 79 6.17 -5.72 -1.12
N ILE A 80 5.79 -4.51 -0.72
CA ILE A 80 6.65 -3.53 -0.05
C ILE A 80 5.94 -2.88 1.13
N LEU A 81 6.71 -2.60 2.19
CA LEU A 81 6.38 -1.66 3.25
C LEU A 81 7.11 -0.34 2.99
N VAL A 82 6.38 0.77 2.98
CA VAL A 82 6.93 2.10 2.69
C VAL A 82 6.40 3.14 3.69
N PRO A 83 7.09 4.27 3.89
CA PRO A 83 6.51 5.42 4.57
C PRO A 83 5.24 5.91 3.85
N SER A 84 4.30 6.47 4.61
CA SER A 84 3.19 7.23 4.04
C SER A 84 3.69 8.57 3.53
N PHE A 85 3.25 8.95 2.33
CA PHE A 85 3.54 10.25 1.70
C PHE A 85 2.30 11.15 1.64
N ALA A 86 1.23 10.79 2.36
CA ALA A 86 0.08 11.65 2.54
C ALA A 86 0.51 12.98 3.20
N PRO A 87 -0.07 14.13 2.82
CA PRO A 87 0.30 15.42 3.41
C PRO A 87 0.15 15.41 4.94
N GLY A 88 1.24 15.76 5.64
CA GLY A 88 1.26 15.80 7.10
C GLY A 88 1.35 14.43 7.79
N ALA A 89 1.60 13.34 7.05
CA ALA A 89 1.85 12.03 7.65
C ALA A 89 3.09 12.07 8.57
N PRO A 90 2.99 11.65 9.84
CA PRO A 90 4.15 11.49 10.70
C PRO A 90 5.01 10.30 10.24
N ALA A 91 6.27 10.28 10.65
CA ALA A 91 7.23 9.23 10.28
C ALA A 91 6.81 7.80 10.68
N SER A 92 5.90 7.66 11.66
CA SER A 92 5.35 6.37 12.09
C SER A 92 4.21 5.85 11.21
N HIS A 93 3.74 6.61 10.22
CA HIS A 93 2.75 6.16 9.27
C HIS A 93 3.40 5.41 8.12
N HIS A 94 2.89 4.21 7.84
CA HIS A 94 3.40 3.33 6.79
C HIS A 94 2.25 2.75 5.97
N ASN A 95 2.57 2.39 4.74
CA ASN A 95 1.68 1.67 3.83
C ASN A 95 2.27 0.30 3.50
N LEU A 96 1.39 -0.68 3.34
CA LEU A 96 1.69 -1.97 2.76
C LEU A 96 1.11 -2.00 1.35
N VAL A 97 1.94 -2.33 0.36
CA VAL A 97 1.53 -2.51 -1.04
C VAL A 97 1.88 -3.93 -1.47
N LEU A 98 0.87 -4.72 -1.82
CA LEU A 98 1.02 -6.12 -2.24
C LEU A 98 0.66 -6.28 -3.71
N TRP A 99 1.51 -6.96 -4.48
CA TRP A 99 1.23 -7.35 -5.86
C TRP A 99 1.03 -8.86 -6.02
N ARG A 100 1.39 -9.66 -5.00
CA ARG A 100 1.10 -11.10 -4.93
C ARG A 100 0.51 -11.41 -3.56
N TRP A 101 -0.77 -11.79 -3.53
CA TRP A 101 -1.50 -12.11 -2.30
C TRP A 101 -2.69 -13.02 -2.62
N GLY A 102 -3.21 -13.72 -1.61
CA GLY A 102 -4.36 -14.60 -1.72
C GLY A 102 -4.90 -15.02 -0.35
N PRO A 103 -5.83 -15.99 -0.29
CA PRO A 103 -6.41 -16.46 0.98
C PRO A 103 -5.48 -17.39 1.77
N ASP A 104 -4.38 -17.85 1.15
CA ASP A 104 -3.51 -18.89 1.67
C ASP A 104 -2.08 -18.39 1.89
N LEU A 105 -1.38 -19.07 2.80
CA LEU A 105 0.06 -18.88 2.99
C LEU A 105 0.83 -19.26 1.70
N PRO A 106 2.00 -18.64 1.45
CA PRO A 106 2.72 -17.74 2.36
C PRO A 106 2.47 -16.25 2.11
N HIS A 107 1.40 -15.89 1.38
CA HIS A 107 1.03 -14.51 1.05
C HIS A 107 -0.44 -14.25 1.37
N LYS A 108 -0.83 -14.56 2.60
CA LYS A 108 -2.21 -14.57 3.04
C LYS A 108 -2.69 -13.17 3.38
N VAL A 109 -3.85 -12.80 2.84
CA VAL A 109 -4.62 -11.62 3.21
C VAL A 109 -6.06 -12.08 3.43
N ALA A 110 -6.56 -11.89 4.64
CA ALA A 110 -7.94 -12.23 5.00
C ALA A 110 -8.61 -11.02 5.65
N VAL A 111 -9.85 -10.76 5.27
CA VAL A 111 -10.64 -9.72 5.95
C VAL A 111 -10.95 -10.19 7.37
N TYR A 112 -10.66 -9.33 8.36
CA TYR A 112 -11.04 -9.56 9.73
C TYR A 112 -12.45 -9.01 10.00
N ASP A 113 -13.44 -9.91 9.93
CA ASP A 113 -14.84 -9.61 10.26
C ASP A 113 -15.45 -10.71 11.13
N PRO A 114 -15.03 -10.83 12.41
CA PRO A 114 -15.55 -11.86 13.32
C PRO A 114 -17.06 -11.71 13.58
N SER A 115 -17.61 -10.53 13.32
CA SER A 115 -19.02 -10.20 13.52
C SER A 115 -19.92 -10.43 12.31
N GLY A 116 -19.35 -10.73 11.13
CA GLY A 116 -20.11 -10.86 9.88
C GLY A 116 -20.89 -9.60 9.50
N ARG A 117 -20.34 -8.41 9.75
CA ARG A 117 -20.96 -7.12 9.42
C ARG A 117 -20.78 -6.73 7.96
N LEU A 118 -19.81 -7.31 7.27
CA LEU A 118 -19.60 -7.05 5.86
C LEU A 118 -20.64 -7.77 5.01
N PRO A 119 -21.10 -7.14 3.92
CA PRO A 119 -21.95 -7.80 2.96
C PRO A 119 -21.20 -8.98 2.32
N LYS A 120 -21.91 -10.09 2.15
CA LYS A 120 -21.43 -11.30 1.46
C LYS A 120 -21.22 -11.06 -0.04
N ASP A 121 -22.11 -10.27 -0.62
CA ASP A 121 -22.12 -9.89 -2.03
C ASP A 121 -22.82 -8.54 -2.24
N GLN A 122 -22.85 -8.05 -3.49
CA GLN A 122 -23.45 -6.76 -3.85
C GLN A 122 -24.96 -6.66 -3.56
N THR A 123 -25.64 -7.76 -3.27
CA THR A 123 -27.08 -7.79 -2.95
C THR A 123 -27.36 -7.83 -1.45
N SER A 124 -26.33 -8.03 -0.63
CA SER A 124 -26.44 -8.23 0.82
C SER A 124 -26.17 -6.97 1.66
N TRP A 125 -26.13 -5.79 1.01
CA TRP A 125 -26.15 -4.52 1.73
C TRP A 125 -27.55 -4.32 2.34
N THR A 126 -27.64 -4.33 3.67
CA THR A 126 -28.86 -4.01 4.43
C THR A 126 -28.78 -2.63 5.04
#